data_AF-A0A9P0K053-F1
#
_entry.id   AF-A0A9P0K053-F1
#
_cell.length_a   1.000
_cell.length_b   1.000
_cell.length_c   1.000
_cell.angle_alpha   90.00
_cell.angle_beta   90.00
_cell.angle_gamma   90.00
#
_symmetry.space_group_name_H-M   'P 1'
#
loop_
_entity.id
_entity.type
_entity.pdbx_description
1 polymer ?
#
loop_
_entity_poly.entity_id
_entity_poly.type
_entity_poly.pdbx_seq_one_letter_code
_entity_poly.pdbx_strand_id
1 'polypeptide(L)'
;MLFQYRKKNPGKSLENVYMVCSTVSSMILRTIAKAEGFHFIDTLTGFKWIGNKALELQSAGKEVIFGFEEAIGYMCSMAVVDKDGVSAAYQLATCASYLYSQGKTINQQLQEIYDKYGTLSLMLQLLLIDIFLPFVALLEILTVNSSTWQFSSELCWFYNGSEVFFNTLTLWLTLCLNFHVISLWNLHNRNITTYGVKDASIACDESSECLVTNERGVSNETYEASTSKETASREINIDYRKKKKRNDFSIILPSAMIWFFCFSLSIPSFVLSAVLNFKDESICVIIEHTFGDTLQWVLLVFRVFLPMPLLLLSVVILVIKLVKSSIRDKESSSSKASFDIKRLVIFSLAMSFLYLIASFQRNMFNCVHIGSHDFRNSTIEKFKLPPLYNSNLNTIFIVSLSMFHYSSCITRALLCFFYCQSSEN
;
A
#
# COMPACT_ATOMS: atom_id res chain seq x y z
N MET A 1 -18.43 9.44 -15.82
CA MET A 1 -19.36 8.48 -16.46
C MET A 1 -20.41 7.96 -15.49
N LEU A 2 -20.08 7.09 -14.53
CA LEU A 2 -21.07 6.50 -13.60
C LEU A 2 -21.94 7.55 -12.86
N PHE A 3 -21.32 8.63 -12.38
CA PHE A 3 -22.04 9.73 -11.74
C PHE A 3 -23.12 10.36 -12.65
N GLN A 4 -22.79 10.61 -13.92
CA GLN A 4 -23.74 11.15 -14.90
C GLN A 4 -24.87 10.15 -15.16
N TYR A 5 -24.55 8.85 -15.25
CA TYR A 5 -25.56 7.80 -15.40
C TYR A 5 -26.55 7.79 -14.23
N ARG A 6 -26.07 7.83 -12.98
CA ARG A 6 -26.92 7.89 -11.77
C ARG A 6 -27.79 9.14 -11.75
N LYS A 7 -27.26 10.29 -12.16
CA LYS A 7 -28.02 11.55 -12.24
C LYS A 7 -29.14 11.48 -13.29
N LYS A 8 -28.90 10.82 -14.42
CA LYS A 8 -29.89 10.63 -15.50
C LYS A 8 -30.94 9.56 -15.15
N ASN A 9 -30.57 8.57 -14.36
CA ASN A 9 -31.40 7.43 -13.97
C ASN A 9 -31.51 7.30 -12.44
N PRO A 10 -32.16 8.25 -11.75
CA PRO A 10 -32.29 8.18 -10.30
C PRO A 10 -33.05 6.93 -9.87
N GLY A 11 -32.49 6.17 -8.93
CA GLY A 11 -33.12 4.98 -8.34
C GLY A 11 -33.11 3.69 -9.19
N LYS A 12 -32.50 3.69 -10.38
CA LYS A 12 -32.34 2.45 -11.18
C LYS A 12 -31.17 1.59 -10.69
N SER A 13 -31.36 0.27 -10.68
CA SER A 13 -30.29 -0.70 -10.42
C SER A 13 -29.17 -0.61 -11.46
N LEU A 14 -27.95 -0.94 -11.02
CA LEU A 14 -26.73 -0.95 -11.84
C LEU A 14 -26.42 -2.32 -12.47
N GLU A 15 -27.28 -3.33 -12.26
CA GLU A 15 -27.14 -4.69 -12.81
C GLU A 15 -27.10 -4.76 -14.34
N ASN A 16 -27.65 -3.76 -15.03
CA ASN A 16 -27.61 -3.69 -16.49
C ASN A 16 -26.55 -2.72 -17.03
N VAL A 17 -25.68 -2.20 -16.17
CA VAL A 17 -24.64 -1.23 -16.52
C VAL A 17 -23.29 -1.93 -16.66
N TYR A 18 -22.59 -1.65 -17.75
CA TYR A 18 -21.37 -2.32 -18.14
C TYR A 18 -20.24 -1.33 -18.44
N MET A 19 -19.03 -1.70 -18.05
CA MET A 19 -17.79 -1.12 -18.55
C MET A 19 -16.96 -2.20 -19.25
N VAL A 20 -16.35 -1.84 -20.38
CA VAL A 20 -15.55 -2.77 -21.19
C VAL A 20 -14.10 -2.29 -21.22
N CYS A 21 -13.16 -3.19 -21.01
CA CYS A 21 -11.75 -2.84 -20.89
C CYS A 21 -10.87 -3.87 -21.60
N SER A 22 -9.72 -3.44 -22.13
CA SER A 22 -8.72 -4.36 -22.64
C SER A 22 -8.00 -5.10 -21.50
N THR A 23 -7.56 -6.34 -21.73
CA THR A 23 -6.82 -7.12 -20.73
C THR A 23 -5.45 -6.54 -20.35
N VAL A 24 -4.90 -5.63 -21.16
CA VAL A 24 -3.60 -4.98 -20.91
C VAL A 24 -3.73 -3.61 -20.24
N SER A 25 -4.95 -3.19 -19.94
CA SER A 25 -5.24 -1.93 -19.24
C SER A 25 -5.25 -2.09 -17.72
N SER A 26 -5.14 -0.98 -17.00
CA SER A 26 -5.38 -0.93 -15.55
C SER A 26 -6.68 -1.63 -15.11
N MET A 27 -6.55 -2.53 -14.13
CA MET A 27 -7.64 -3.31 -13.55
C MET A 27 -8.40 -2.57 -12.44
N ILE A 28 -8.06 -1.31 -12.15
CA ILE A 28 -8.76 -0.51 -11.12
C ILE A 28 -10.26 -0.38 -11.41
N LEU A 29 -10.64 -0.35 -12.69
CA LEU A 29 -12.05 -0.32 -13.11
C LEU A 29 -12.83 -1.57 -12.69
N ARG A 30 -12.19 -2.74 -12.64
CA ARG A 30 -12.79 -3.99 -12.14
C ARG A 30 -13.11 -3.89 -10.66
N THR A 31 -12.21 -3.31 -9.88
CA THR A 31 -12.42 -3.08 -8.44
C THR A 31 -13.54 -2.08 -8.20
N ILE A 32 -13.57 -0.97 -8.96
CA ILE A 32 -14.64 0.02 -8.90
C ILE A 32 -16.00 -0.61 -9.27
N ALA A 33 -16.04 -1.46 -10.29
CA ALA A 33 -17.26 -2.16 -10.71
C ALA A 33 -17.87 -3.02 -9.60
N LYS A 34 -17.03 -3.82 -8.94
CA LYS A 34 -17.45 -4.62 -7.79
C LYS A 34 -17.96 -3.77 -6.63
N ALA A 35 -17.27 -2.69 -6.30
CA ALA A 35 -17.63 -1.81 -5.19
C ALA A 35 -18.93 -1.03 -5.45
N GLU A 36 -19.18 -0.62 -6.70
CA GLU A 36 -20.33 0.21 -7.06
C GLU A 36 -21.53 -0.61 -7.58
N GLY A 37 -21.38 -1.92 -7.80
CA GLY A 37 -22.46 -2.83 -8.21
C GLY A 37 -22.80 -2.84 -9.70
N PHE A 38 -21.85 -2.50 -10.57
CA PHE A 38 -22.01 -2.61 -12.04
C PHE A 38 -21.08 -3.69 -12.61
N HIS A 39 -21.29 -4.09 -13.86
CA HIS A 39 -20.52 -5.15 -14.50
C HIS A 39 -19.27 -4.63 -15.22
N PHE A 40 -18.18 -5.37 -15.08
CA PHE A 40 -16.93 -5.15 -15.81
C PHE A 40 -16.67 -6.34 -16.73
N ILE A 41 -16.32 -6.05 -17.98
CA ILE A 41 -15.96 -7.07 -18.98
C ILE A 41 -14.56 -6.78 -19.50
N ASP A 42 -13.71 -7.81 -19.47
CA ASP A 42 -12.41 -7.81 -20.12
C ASP A 42 -12.51 -8.33 -21.56
N THR A 43 -11.67 -7.76 -22.42
CA THR A 43 -11.58 -8.08 -23.84
C THR A 43 -10.12 -8.17 -24.27
N LEU A 44 -9.88 -8.76 -25.44
CA LEU A 44 -8.55 -8.78 -26.06
C LEU A 44 -8.08 -7.37 -26.43
N THR A 45 -6.77 -7.22 -26.67
CA THR A 45 -6.15 -5.94 -27.01
C THR A 45 -6.64 -5.38 -28.34
N GLY A 46 -6.87 -4.07 -28.38
CA GLY A 46 -7.37 -3.34 -29.53
C GLY A 46 -8.84 -2.97 -29.39
N PHE A 47 -9.14 -1.72 -29.75
CA PHE A 47 -10.48 -1.13 -29.67
C PHE A 47 -11.55 -1.85 -30.50
N LYS A 48 -11.15 -2.65 -31.50
CA LYS A 48 -12.08 -3.51 -32.25
C LYS A 48 -12.84 -4.48 -31.33
N TRP A 49 -12.17 -5.03 -30.31
CA TRP A 49 -12.80 -5.99 -29.39
C TRP A 49 -13.69 -5.28 -28.36
N ILE A 50 -13.22 -4.14 -27.84
CA ILE A 50 -14.00 -3.28 -26.95
C ILE A 50 -15.29 -2.83 -27.65
N GLY A 51 -15.19 -2.33 -28.87
CA GLY A 51 -16.32 -1.85 -29.66
C GLY A 51 -17.29 -2.96 -30.05
N ASN A 52 -16.79 -4.09 -30.56
CA ASN A 52 -17.63 -5.24 -30.89
C ASN A 52 -18.40 -5.74 -29.65
N LYS A 53 -17.72 -5.83 -28.50
CA LYS A 53 -18.38 -6.26 -27.26
C LYS A 53 -19.41 -5.24 -26.78
N ALA A 54 -19.13 -3.95 -26.93
CA ALA A 54 -20.07 -2.90 -26.58
C ALA A 54 -21.35 -2.95 -27.42
N LEU A 55 -21.23 -3.22 -28.73
CA LEU A 55 -22.37 -3.41 -29.64
C LEU A 55 -23.17 -4.67 -29.28
N GLU A 56 -22.50 -5.78 -28.98
CA GLU A 56 -23.15 -7.02 -28.52
C GLU A 56 -23.99 -6.77 -27.26
N LEU A 57 -23.42 -6.10 -26.26
CA LEU A 57 -24.11 -5.75 -25.01
C LEU A 57 -25.30 -4.82 -25.26
N GLN A 58 -25.13 -3.80 -26.11
CA GLN A 58 -26.23 -2.90 -26.47
C GLN A 58 -27.38 -3.64 -27.17
N SER A 59 -27.06 -4.57 -28.08
CA SER A 59 -28.07 -5.39 -28.75
C SER A 59 -28.83 -6.32 -27.79
N ALA A 60 -28.19 -6.74 -26.70
CA ALA A 60 -28.79 -7.50 -25.61
C ALA A 60 -29.55 -6.63 -24.58
N GLY A 61 -29.76 -5.34 -24.87
CA GLY A 61 -30.47 -4.40 -23.99
C GLY A 61 -29.67 -3.97 -22.75
N LYS A 62 -28.33 -4.12 -22.77
CA LYS A 62 -27.44 -3.68 -21.69
C LYS A 62 -26.87 -2.29 -21.98
N GLU A 63 -26.53 -1.54 -20.95
CA GLU A 63 -26.03 -0.17 -21.08
C GLU A 63 -24.52 -0.09 -20.84
N VAL A 64 -23.77 0.22 -21.88
CA VAL A 64 -22.31 0.37 -21.82
C VAL A 64 -21.97 1.85 -21.63
N ILE A 65 -21.37 2.18 -20.49
CA ILE A 65 -21.12 3.58 -20.10
C ILE A 65 -19.66 4.01 -20.30
N PHE A 66 -18.75 3.05 -20.53
CA PHE A 66 -17.33 3.34 -20.72
C PHE A 66 -16.58 2.19 -21.36
N GLY A 67 -15.72 2.51 -22.32
CA GLY A 67 -14.72 1.61 -22.91
C GLY A 67 -13.31 2.19 -22.73
N PHE A 68 -12.33 1.35 -22.38
CA PHE A 68 -10.99 1.83 -22.05
C PHE A 68 -9.87 0.89 -22.51
N GLU A 69 -8.90 1.46 -23.22
CA GLU A 69 -7.60 0.85 -23.49
C GLU A 69 -6.47 1.83 -23.19
N GLU A 70 -5.60 1.51 -22.23
CA GLU A 70 -4.57 2.43 -21.72
C GLU A 70 -3.59 2.89 -22.80
N ALA A 71 -3.25 2.01 -23.75
CA ALA A 71 -2.34 2.30 -24.84
C ALA A 71 -3.00 3.06 -26.01
N ILE A 72 -4.33 3.06 -26.11
CA ILE A 72 -5.05 3.51 -27.32
C ILE A 72 -6.02 4.68 -27.03
N GLY A 73 -6.90 4.56 -26.04
CA GLY A 73 -7.85 5.63 -25.75
C GLY A 73 -9.13 5.22 -25.03
N TYR A 74 -10.15 6.04 -25.22
CA TYR A 74 -11.38 6.01 -24.43
C TYR A 74 -12.62 6.01 -25.34
N MET A 75 -13.63 5.26 -24.90
CA MET A 75 -14.99 5.26 -25.45
C MET A 75 -15.91 5.82 -24.38
N CYS A 76 -16.34 7.06 -24.53
CA CYS A 76 -17.18 7.71 -23.53
C CYS A 76 -18.69 7.59 -23.82
N SER A 77 -19.10 7.04 -24.96
CA SER A 77 -20.52 6.82 -25.26
C SER A 77 -20.69 5.80 -26.37
N MET A 78 -21.93 5.29 -26.53
CA MET A 78 -22.29 4.45 -27.68
C MET A 78 -22.48 5.22 -28.99
N ALA A 79 -22.33 6.56 -28.99
CA ALA A 79 -22.42 7.35 -30.23
C ALA A 79 -21.20 7.14 -31.13
N VAL A 80 -20.03 6.92 -30.54
CA VAL A 80 -18.79 6.58 -31.24
C VAL A 80 -18.23 5.33 -30.59
N VAL A 81 -18.37 4.19 -31.29
CA VAL A 81 -17.92 2.88 -30.80
C VAL A 81 -16.46 2.61 -31.22
N ASP A 82 -15.62 3.63 -31.06
CA ASP A 82 -14.17 3.60 -31.24
C ASP A 82 -13.53 4.61 -30.26
N LYS A 83 -12.20 4.71 -30.24
CA LYS A 83 -11.46 5.72 -29.50
C LYS A 83 -11.90 7.12 -29.96
N ASP A 84 -12.36 7.92 -29.02
CA ASP A 84 -12.78 9.29 -29.27
C ASP A 84 -12.14 10.24 -28.26
N GLY A 85 -11.03 10.86 -28.68
CA GLY A 85 -10.31 11.84 -27.88
C GLY A 85 -11.10 13.13 -27.66
N VAL A 86 -12.00 13.52 -28.58
CA VAL A 86 -12.80 14.74 -28.46
C VAL A 86 -13.85 14.56 -27.38
N SER A 87 -14.59 13.45 -27.42
CA SER A 87 -15.53 13.11 -26.34
C SER A 87 -14.82 12.92 -25.00
N ALA A 88 -13.63 12.30 -24.99
CA ALA A 88 -12.85 12.14 -23.77
C ALA A 88 -12.43 13.50 -23.18
N ALA A 89 -11.96 14.43 -24.02
CA ALA A 89 -11.60 15.78 -23.59
C ALA A 89 -12.80 16.54 -23.03
N TYR A 90 -13.97 16.44 -23.69
CA TYR A 90 -15.21 17.01 -23.18
C TYR A 90 -15.61 16.45 -21.81
N GLN A 91 -15.53 15.13 -21.64
CA GLN A 91 -15.84 14.49 -20.35
C GLN A 91 -14.85 14.89 -19.25
N LEU A 92 -13.56 15.03 -19.58
CA LEU A 92 -12.55 15.51 -18.64
C LEU A 92 -12.80 16.97 -18.26
N ALA A 93 -13.14 17.84 -19.21
CA ALA A 93 -13.49 19.24 -18.96
C ALA A 93 -14.75 19.34 -18.09
N THR A 94 -15.76 18.50 -18.35
CA THR A 94 -16.98 18.41 -17.53
C THR A 94 -16.65 17.97 -16.11
N CYS A 95 -15.79 16.96 -15.94
CA CYS A 95 -15.30 16.51 -14.64
C CYS A 95 -14.55 17.65 -13.91
N ALA A 96 -13.66 18.36 -14.62
CA ALA A 96 -12.91 19.49 -14.08
C ALA A 96 -13.85 20.59 -13.56
N SER A 97 -14.84 20.98 -14.38
CA SER A 97 -15.82 22.01 -14.03
C SER A 97 -16.68 21.60 -12.84
N TYR A 98 -17.09 20.33 -12.79
CA TYR A 98 -17.86 19.81 -11.66
C TYR A 98 -17.05 19.82 -10.36
N LEU A 99 -15.81 19.32 -10.40
CA LEU A 99 -14.94 19.34 -9.23
C LEU A 99 -14.63 20.77 -8.77
N TYR A 100 -14.42 21.69 -9.72
CA TYR A 100 -14.22 23.10 -9.42
C TYR A 100 -15.42 23.71 -8.69
N SER A 101 -16.65 23.36 -9.07
CA SER A 101 -17.86 23.77 -8.35
C SER A 101 -17.95 23.25 -6.92
N GLN A 102 -17.19 22.21 -6.59
CA GLN A 102 -17.06 21.64 -5.24
C GLN A 102 -15.80 22.13 -4.51
N GLY A 103 -15.07 23.11 -5.05
CA GLY A 103 -13.79 23.56 -4.50
C GLY A 103 -12.66 22.53 -4.61
N LYS A 104 -12.82 21.50 -5.46
CA LYS A 104 -11.85 20.42 -5.66
C LYS A 104 -11.19 20.51 -7.04
N THR A 105 -9.98 19.97 -7.14
CA THR A 105 -9.25 19.80 -8.41
C THR A 105 -9.26 18.35 -8.87
N ILE A 106 -9.05 18.11 -10.16
CA ILE A 106 -8.93 16.74 -10.72
C ILE A 106 -7.88 15.91 -9.98
N ASN A 107 -6.75 16.53 -9.64
CA ASN A 107 -5.69 15.83 -8.89
C ASN A 107 -6.13 15.42 -7.49
N GLN A 108 -6.90 16.26 -6.79
CA GLN A 108 -7.43 15.89 -5.47
C GLN A 108 -8.44 14.75 -5.58
N GLN A 109 -9.30 14.76 -6.59
CA GLN A 109 -10.25 13.66 -6.82
C GLN A 109 -9.54 12.35 -7.17
N LEU A 110 -8.47 12.42 -7.95
CA LEU A 110 -7.64 11.27 -8.29
C LEU A 110 -6.94 10.71 -7.04
N GLN A 111 -6.48 11.58 -6.15
CA GLN A 111 -5.90 11.19 -4.86
C GLN A 111 -6.92 10.47 -3.97
N GLU A 112 -8.15 10.98 -3.85
CA GLU A 112 -9.20 10.28 -3.09
C GLU A 112 -9.46 8.85 -3.61
N ILE A 113 -9.37 8.65 -4.93
CA ILE A 113 -9.50 7.34 -5.55
C ILE A 113 -8.28 6.47 -5.17
N TYR A 114 -7.06 6.99 -5.32
CA TYR A 114 -5.86 6.24 -4.96
C TYR A 114 -5.77 5.91 -3.47
N ASP A 115 -6.17 6.83 -2.59
CA ASP A 115 -6.18 6.66 -1.14
C ASP A 115 -7.16 5.53 -0.75
N LYS A 116 -8.32 5.46 -1.42
CA LYS A 116 -9.31 4.38 -1.24
C LYS A 116 -8.76 3.00 -1.65
N TYR A 117 -7.92 2.91 -2.68
CA TYR A 117 -7.48 1.61 -3.22
C TYR A 117 -6.04 1.20 -2.87
N GLY A 118 -5.17 2.14 -2.49
CA GLY A 118 -3.76 1.90 -2.19
C GLY A 118 -3.53 1.22 -0.84
N THR A 119 -4.18 1.71 0.22
CA THR A 119 -4.18 1.07 1.54
C THR A 119 -4.75 -0.36 1.45
N LEU A 120 -5.84 -0.54 0.70
CA LEU A 120 -6.48 -1.85 0.50
C LEU A 120 -5.51 -2.87 -0.13
N SER A 121 -4.66 -2.45 -1.07
CA SER A 121 -3.65 -3.32 -1.67
C SER A 121 -2.65 -3.85 -0.64
N LEU A 122 -2.13 -3.00 0.24
CA LEU A 122 -1.20 -3.43 1.30
C LEU A 122 -1.89 -4.32 2.33
N MET A 123 -3.13 -4.00 2.70
CA MET A 123 -3.93 -4.84 3.60
C MET A 123 -4.15 -6.24 3.02
N LEU A 124 -4.48 -6.34 1.72
CA LEU A 124 -4.67 -7.63 1.06
C LEU A 124 -3.38 -8.47 1.05
N GLN A 125 -2.22 -7.84 0.85
CA GLN A 125 -0.93 -8.53 0.92
C GLN A 125 -0.62 -9.04 2.34
N LEU A 126 -0.93 -8.27 3.38
CA LEU A 126 -0.79 -8.71 4.78
C LEU A 126 -1.74 -9.88 5.10
N LEU A 127 -3.00 -9.80 4.68
CA LEU A 127 -3.97 -10.89 4.86
C LEU A 127 -3.57 -12.17 4.12
N LEU A 128 -2.98 -12.06 2.94
CA LEU A 128 -2.45 -13.20 2.20
C LEU A 128 -1.39 -13.93 3.04
N ILE A 129 -0.47 -13.18 3.66
CA ILE A 129 0.59 -13.74 4.51
C ILE A 129 0.00 -14.41 5.75
N ASP A 130 -1.03 -13.80 6.35
CA ASP A 130 -1.69 -14.30 7.54
C ASP A 130 -2.39 -15.65 7.33
N ILE A 131 -2.74 -15.99 6.09
CA ILE A 131 -3.29 -17.30 5.72
C ILE A 131 -2.19 -18.38 5.75
N PHE A 132 -0.96 -18.05 5.36
CA PHE A 132 0.15 -19.02 5.28
C PHE A 132 0.94 -19.16 6.59
N LEU A 133 1.01 -18.11 7.42
CA LEU A 133 1.75 -18.12 8.68
C LEU A 133 1.36 -19.24 9.66
N PRO A 134 0.06 -19.60 9.82
CA PRO A 134 -0.36 -20.69 10.69
C PRO A 134 0.24 -22.06 10.31
N PHE A 135 0.54 -22.29 9.03
CA PHE A 135 1.19 -23.54 8.61
C PHE A 135 2.63 -23.62 9.14
N VAL A 136 3.39 -22.52 9.04
CA VAL A 136 4.74 -22.42 9.62
C VAL A 136 4.68 -22.55 11.15
N ALA A 137 3.69 -21.90 11.77
CA ALA A 137 3.46 -21.99 13.21
C ALA A 137 3.25 -23.42 13.69
N LEU A 138 2.41 -24.19 12.98
CA LEU A 138 2.12 -25.57 13.32
C LEU A 138 3.38 -26.43 13.31
N LEU A 139 4.20 -26.31 12.26
CA LEU A 139 5.46 -27.05 12.15
C LEU A 139 6.42 -26.67 13.27
N GLU A 140 6.57 -25.37 13.56
CA GLU A 140 7.44 -24.88 14.64
C GLU A 140 6.99 -25.42 16.01
N ILE A 141 5.72 -25.25 16.35
CA ILE A 141 5.16 -25.65 17.66
C ILE A 141 5.32 -27.15 17.90
N LEU A 142 4.99 -27.97 16.91
CA LEU A 142 5.09 -29.42 17.02
C LEU A 142 6.55 -29.86 17.18
N THR A 143 7.46 -29.21 16.45
CA THR A 143 8.89 -29.50 16.53
C THR A 143 9.47 -29.09 17.89
N VAL A 144 9.15 -27.90 18.39
CA VAL A 144 9.64 -27.43 19.69
C VAL A 144 9.05 -28.27 20.84
N ASN A 145 7.78 -28.67 20.74
CA ASN A 145 7.12 -29.48 21.77
C ASN A 145 7.66 -30.92 21.84
N SER A 146 7.98 -31.52 20.70
CA SER A 146 8.54 -32.88 20.62
C SER A 146 10.06 -32.92 20.77
N SER A 147 10.72 -31.77 20.85
CA SER A 147 12.18 -31.58 20.85
C SER A 147 12.91 -32.26 19.67
N THR A 148 12.17 -32.75 18.66
CA THR A 148 12.69 -33.54 17.54
C THR A 148 11.94 -33.20 16.26
N TRP A 149 12.62 -33.32 15.12
CA TRP A 149 12.03 -33.11 13.81
C TRP A 149 11.32 -34.39 13.32
N GLN A 150 10.01 -34.45 13.52
CA GLN A 150 9.20 -35.64 13.17
C GLN A 150 8.72 -35.66 11.70
N PHE A 151 9.01 -34.61 10.94
CA PHE A 151 8.49 -34.43 9.59
C PHE A 151 9.48 -34.93 8.51
N SER A 152 9.01 -34.98 7.26
CA SER A 152 9.86 -35.32 6.12
C SER A 152 11.02 -34.33 5.96
N SER A 153 12.09 -34.77 5.29
CA SER A 153 13.21 -33.91 4.91
C SER A 153 12.78 -32.76 4.00
N GLU A 154 11.76 -32.98 3.17
CA GLU A 154 11.18 -31.96 2.28
C GLU A 154 10.52 -30.80 3.06
N LEU A 155 9.94 -31.10 4.23
CA LEU A 155 9.32 -30.05 5.05
C LEU A 155 10.33 -29.19 5.79
N CYS A 156 11.57 -29.68 6.00
CA CYS A 156 12.60 -28.95 6.75
C CYS A 156 13.07 -27.70 5.98
N TRP A 157 13.41 -27.86 4.71
CA TRP A 157 13.84 -26.73 3.88
C TRP A 157 12.70 -25.74 3.60
N PHE A 158 11.47 -26.26 3.43
CA PHE A 158 10.29 -25.42 3.29
C PHE A 158 10.01 -24.61 4.55
N TYR A 159 10.10 -25.23 5.74
CA TYR A 159 9.89 -24.58 7.03
C TYR A 159 10.89 -23.43 7.26
N ASN A 160 12.19 -23.71 7.20
CA ASN A 160 13.22 -22.71 7.49
C ASN A 160 13.17 -21.53 6.51
N GLY A 161 12.97 -21.79 5.22
CA GLY A 161 12.85 -20.72 4.23
C GLY A 161 11.55 -19.91 4.39
N SER A 162 10.42 -20.57 4.65
CA SER A 162 9.13 -19.89 4.82
C SER A 162 9.05 -19.09 6.12
N GLU A 163 9.64 -19.57 7.21
CA GLU A 163 9.77 -18.83 8.47
C GLU A 163 10.46 -17.49 8.24
N VAL A 164 11.64 -17.53 7.60
CA VAL A 164 12.41 -16.33 7.32
C VAL A 164 11.64 -15.41 6.38
N PHE A 165 11.07 -15.97 5.31
CA PHE A 165 10.36 -15.21 4.28
C PHE A 165 9.17 -14.45 4.85
N PHE A 166 8.21 -15.14 5.46
CA PHE A 166 6.96 -14.51 5.86
C PHE A 166 7.11 -13.61 7.08
N ASN A 167 7.98 -13.96 8.05
CA ASN A 167 8.23 -13.09 9.20
C ASN A 167 8.92 -11.79 8.79
N THR A 168 9.89 -11.87 7.87
CA THR A 168 10.54 -10.68 7.30
C THR A 168 9.54 -9.85 6.49
N LEU A 169 8.76 -10.49 5.62
CA LEU A 169 7.79 -9.83 4.76
C LEU A 169 6.72 -9.08 5.57
N THR A 170 6.22 -9.67 6.66
CA THR A 170 5.25 -9.03 7.56
C THR A 170 5.78 -7.71 8.13
N LEU A 171 7.04 -7.70 8.58
CA LEU A 171 7.69 -6.51 9.12
C LEU A 171 7.86 -5.41 8.06
N TRP A 172 8.39 -5.78 6.89
CA TRP A 172 8.65 -4.82 5.82
C TRP A 172 7.36 -4.24 5.22
N LEU A 173 6.30 -5.04 5.09
CA LEU A 173 4.99 -4.54 4.66
C LEU A 173 4.34 -3.64 5.72
N THR A 174 4.50 -3.95 7.01
CA THR A 174 4.04 -3.08 8.10
C THR A 174 4.78 -1.73 8.07
N LEU A 175 6.08 -1.75 7.81
CA LEU A 175 6.87 -0.53 7.63
C LEU A 175 6.44 0.26 6.38
N CYS A 176 6.17 -0.43 5.27
CA CYS A 176 5.66 0.18 4.04
C CYS A 176 4.31 0.86 4.27
N LEU A 177 3.41 0.21 5.00
CA LEU A 177 2.12 0.78 5.42
C LEU A 177 2.33 2.07 6.22
N ASN A 178 3.22 2.08 7.22
CA ASN A 178 3.50 3.29 8.00
C ASN A 178 4.00 4.45 7.13
N PHE A 179 4.96 4.21 6.24
CA PHE A 179 5.45 5.24 5.34
C PHE A 179 4.39 5.72 4.35
N HIS A 180 3.55 4.80 3.85
CA HIS A 180 2.42 5.15 3.00
C HIS A 180 1.45 6.08 3.74
N VAL A 181 1.03 5.73 4.97
CA VAL A 181 0.14 6.56 5.79
C VAL A 181 0.76 7.91 6.14
N ILE A 182 2.07 7.96 6.45
CA ILE A 182 2.81 9.21 6.66
C ILE A 182 2.79 10.09 5.39
N SER A 183 2.94 9.49 4.22
CA SER A 183 2.92 10.20 2.94
C SER A 183 1.53 10.79 2.65
N LEU A 184 0.47 10.01 2.89
CA LEU A 184 -0.93 10.44 2.77
C LEU A 184 -1.24 11.59 3.72
N TRP A 185 -0.79 11.50 4.97
CA TRP A 185 -0.91 12.59 5.94
C TRP A 185 -0.27 13.88 5.42
N ASN A 186 0.98 13.79 4.95
CA ASN A 186 1.73 14.95 4.47
C ASN A 186 1.05 15.60 3.27
N LEU A 187 0.50 14.78 2.37
CA LEU A 187 -0.22 15.24 1.20
C LEU A 187 -1.51 15.96 1.58
N HIS A 188 -2.32 15.37 2.45
CA HIS A 188 -3.54 16.00 2.95
C HIS A 188 -3.26 17.32 3.67
N ASN A 189 -2.24 17.35 4.53
CA ASN A 189 -1.87 18.57 5.25
C ASN A 189 -1.40 19.68 4.30
N ARG A 190 -0.66 19.34 3.23
CA ARG A 190 -0.27 20.29 2.18
C ARG A 190 -1.47 20.81 1.40
N ASN A 191 -2.44 19.94 1.10
CA ASN A 191 -3.67 20.35 0.43
C ASN A 191 -4.44 21.36 1.30
N ILE A 192 -4.63 21.08 2.60
CA ILE A 192 -5.28 22.04 3.52
C ILE A 192 -4.55 23.39 3.53
N THR A 193 -3.22 23.42 3.65
CA THR A 193 -2.47 24.69 3.68
C THR A 193 -2.52 25.43 2.34
N THR A 194 -2.57 24.73 1.22
CA THR A 194 -2.54 25.36 -0.12
C THR A 194 -3.90 25.91 -0.52
N TYR A 195 -4.99 25.22 -0.16
CA TYR A 195 -6.36 25.63 -0.50
C TYR A 195 -6.99 26.53 0.60
N GLY A 196 -6.70 26.29 1.88
CA GLY A 196 -7.18 27.14 2.97
C GLY A 196 -6.59 28.56 2.96
N VAL A 197 -5.37 28.75 2.44
CA VAL A 197 -4.80 30.11 2.24
C VAL A 197 -5.47 30.83 1.07
N LYS A 198 -5.98 30.10 0.06
CA LYS A 198 -6.75 30.70 -1.04
C LYS A 198 -8.13 31.14 -0.61
N ASP A 199 -8.81 30.35 0.22
CA ASP A 199 -10.14 30.70 0.74
C ASP A 199 -10.07 31.89 1.72
N ALA A 200 -8.98 32.04 2.50
CA ALA A 200 -8.77 33.22 3.35
C ALA A 200 -8.47 34.51 2.57
N SER A 201 -7.97 34.42 1.33
CA SER A 201 -7.77 35.57 0.43
C SER A 201 -9.00 35.91 -0.42
N ILE A 202 -10.09 35.15 -0.29
CA ILE A 202 -11.39 35.41 -0.92
C ILE A 202 -12.39 35.74 0.20
N ALA A 203 -12.05 36.71 1.03
CA ALA A 203 -13.06 37.50 1.72
C ALA A 203 -13.41 38.65 0.77
N CYS A 204 -14.44 38.46 -0.04
CA CYS A 204 -15.01 39.52 -0.87
C CYS A 204 -15.71 40.51 0.06
N ASP A 205 -15.06 41.62 0.37
CA ASP A 205 -15.80 42.83 0.74
C ASP A 205 -16.60 43.29 -0.48
N GLU A 206 -17.82 43.75 -0.22
CA GLU A 206 -18.78 44.27 -1.20
C GLU A 206 -18.25 45.53 -1.89
N SER A 207 -17.36 45.37 -2.86
CA SER A 207 -17.21 46.31 -3.96
C SER A 207 -16.34 45.69 -5.06
N SER A 208 -16.77 45.95 -6.28
CA SER A 208 -16.22 45.50 -7.54
C SER A 208 -14.70 45.69 -7.64
N GLU A 209 -14.04 44.74 -8.32
CA GLU A 209 -12.63 44.73 -8.80
C GLU A 209 -11.58 44.10 -7.88
N CYS A 210 -11.33 42.80 -8.06
CA CYS A 210 -10.10 42.15 -7.57
C CYS A 210 -8.96 42.29 -8.59
N LEU A 211 -8.14 43.33 -8.43
CA LEU A 211 -6.79 43.39 -9.00
C LEU A 211 -5.83 42.56 -8.13
N VAL A 212 -5.26 41.50 -8.69
CA VAL A 212 -4.19 40.71 -8.04
C VAL A 212 -2.87 41.45 -8.24
N THR A 213 -2.35 42.09 -7.18
CA THR A 213 -0.98 42.60 -7.17
C THR A 213 0.00 41.46 -6.87
N ASN A 214 0.92 41.24 -7.80
CA ASN A 214 2.08 40.36 -7.63
C ASN A 214 3.20 41.16 -6.95
N GLU A 215 3.59 40.79 -5.73
CA GLU A 215 4.87 41.21 -5.17
C GLU A 215 5.69 40.01 -4.70
N ARG A 216 6.76 39.69 -5.45
CA ARG A 216 8.16 39.68 -4.99
C ARG A 216 9.11 39.11 -6.07
N GLY A 217 9.84 40.04 -6.68
CA GLY A 217 11.24 39.99 -7.14
C GLY A 217 11.84 38.72 -7.74
N VAL A 218 12.11 38.76 -9.05
CA VAL A 218 13.42 38.44 -9.65
C VAL A 218 13.65 39.36 -10.84
N SER A 219 14.86 39.90 -10.91
CA SER A 219 15.40 40.92 -11.82
C SER A 219 15.65 40.46 -13.27
N ASN A 220 15.45 41.42 -14.18
CA ASN A 220 16.14 41.69 -15.46
C ASN A 220 16.05 40.67 -16.61
N GLU A 221 15.35 41.01 -17.71
CA GLU A 221 15.94 41.70 -18.88
C GLU A 221 14.84 42.09 -19.88
N THR A 222 14.94 43.34 -20.35
CA THR A 222 14.01 44.06 -21.20
C THR A 222 14.39 43.89 -22.66
N TYR A 223 13.42 43.57 -23.54
CA TYR A 223 13.43 44.05 -24.93
C TYR A 223 12.01 44.44 -25.32
N GLU A 224 11.79 45.75 -25.41
CA GLU A 224 10.59 46.35 -26.00
C GLU A 224 10.67 46.24 -27.53
N ALA A 225 9.57 45.82 -28.16
CA ALA A 225 9.21 46.24 -29.50
C ALA A 225 7.72 46.59 -29.47
N SER A 226 7.43 47.88 -29.58
CA SER A 226 6.09 48.44 -29.69
C SER A 226 5.56 48.23 -31.12
N THR A 227 4.33 47.70 -31.25
CA THR A 227 3.37 48.15 -32.28
C THR A 227 1.98 47.53 -32.04
N SER A 228 0.98 48.40 -32.14
CA SER A 228 -0.48 48.16 -32.27
C SER A 228 -1.27 47.54 -31.11
N LYS A 229 -2.38 48.23 -30.83
CA LYS A 229 -3.47 47.92 -29.92
C LYS A 229 -4.19 46.61 -30.30
N GLU A 230 -4.81 46.03 -29.26
CA GLU A 230 -5.75 44.90 -29.23
C GLU A 230 -5.14 43.52 -28.93
N THR A 231 -5.73 42.90 -27.89
CA THR A 231 -5.39 41.60 -27.26
C THR A 231 -4.03 41.51 -26.56
N ALA A 232 -4.04 41.73 -25.25
CA ALA A 232 -3.01 41.18 -24.37
C ALA A 232 -3.01 39.64 -24.52
N SER A 233 -2.03 39.10 -25.23
CA SER A 233 -1.74 37.67 -25.25
C SER A 233 -1.38 37.24 -23.83
N ARG A 234 -2.34 36.63 -23.13
CA ARG A 234 -2.05 35.87 -21.89
C ARG A 234 -1.21 34.66 -22.29
N GLU A 235 0.10 34.81 -22.27
CA GLU A 235 0.99 33.65 -22.24
C GLU A 235 0.83 32.95 -20.90
N ILE A 236 0.00 31.91 -20.89
CA ILE A 236 -0.04 30.96 -19.78
C ILE A 236 1.20 30.07 -19.92
N ASN A 237 2.31 30.50 -19.34
CA ASN A 237 3.46 29.62 -19.14
C ASN A 237 3.10 28.59 -18.05
N ILE A 238 2.43 27.52 -18.47
CA ILE A 238 2.18 26.36 -17.61
C ILE A 238 3.52 25.62 -17.51
N ASP A 239 4.26 25.89 -16.43
CA ASP A 239 5.49 25.15 -16.13
C ASP A 239 5.15 23.71 -15.69
N TYR A 240 5.00 22.80 -16.66
CA TYR A 240 4.68 21.39 -16.44
C TYR A 240 5.80 20.62 -15.73
N ARG A 241 7.02 21.16 -15.62
CA ARG A 241 8.18 20.44 -15.04
C ARG A 241 8.07 20.22 -13.53
N LYS A 242 7.35 21.08 -12.79
CA LYS A 242 7.29 21.01 -11.31
C LYS A 242 6.14 20.20 -10.74
N LYS A 243 5.04 20.01 -11.49
CA LYS A 243 3.81 19.37 -10.95
C LYS A 243 3.74 17.85 -11.16
N LYS A 244 4.39 17.34 -12.22
CA LYS A 244 4.33 15.93 -12.64
C LYS A 244 5.10 14.94 -11.74
N LYS A 245 5.87 15.42 -10.74
CA LYS A 245 6.77 14.57 -9.93
C LYS A 245 6.37 14.43 -8.45
N ARG A 246 5.31 15.08 -7.99
CA ARG A 246 5.09 15.31 -6.53
C ARG A 246 3.82 14.71 -5.92
N ASN A 247 2.90 14.18 -6.73
CA ASN A 247 1.56 13.77 -6.26
C ASN A 247 1.21 12.29 -6.52
N ASP A 248 2.12 11.52 -7.12
CA ASP A 248 1.91 10.09 -7.41
C ASP A 248 2.82 9.28 -6.49
N PHE A 249 2.26 8.63 -5.48
CA PHE A 249 2.96 7.63 -4.69
C PHE A 249 2.39 6.26 -5.05
N SER A 250 2.91 5.65 -6.12
CA SER A 250 2.58 4.27 -6.45
C SER A 250 3.13 3.36 -5.36
N ILE A 251 2.23 2.60 -4.73
CA ILE A 251 2.55 1.60 -3.69
C ILE A 251 2.96 0.27 -4.33
N ILE A 252 2.54 0.04 -5.58
CA ILE A 252 2.76 -1.23 -6.29
C ILE A 252 4.25 -1.50 -6.41
N LEU A 253 5.04 -0.52 -6.87
CA LEU A 253 6.47 -0.70 -7.07
C LEU A 253 7.23 -0.95 -5.74
N PRO A 254 7.09 -0.12 -4.70
CA PRO A 254 7.68 -0.41 -3.39
C PRO A 254 7.26 -1.76 -2.81
N SER A 255 5.98 -2.12 -2.91
CA SER A 255 5.50 -3.40 -2.38
C SER A 255 6.09 -4.59 -3.16
N ALA A 256 6.14 -4.53 -4.50
CA ALA A 256 6.76 -5.56 -5.32
C ALA A 256 8.26 -5.73 -5.03
N MET A 257 8.98 -4.62 -4.80
CA MET A 257 10.39 -4.65 -4.41
C MET A 257 10.58 -5.31 -3.04
N ILE A 258 9.67 -5.08 -2.09
CA ILE A 258 9.70 -5.75 -0.77
C ILE A 258 9.51 -7.26 -0.92
N TRP A 259 8.56 -7.71 -1.75
CA TRP A 259 8.36 -9.14 -2.02
C TRP A 259 9.62 -9.79 -2.62
N PHE A 260 10.20 -9.16 -3.65
CA PHE A 260 11.43 -9.65 -4.28
C PHE A 260 12.59 -9.68 -3.29
N PHE A 261 12.76 -8.62 -2.51
CA PHE A 261 13.81 -8.51 -1.50
C PHE A 261 13.68 -9.59 -0.42
N CYS A 262 12.48 -9.78 0.14
CA CYS A 262 12.24 -10.78 1.18
C CYS A 262 12.44 -12.20 0.65
N PHE A 263 12.03 -12.47 -0.60
CA PHE A 263 12.27 -13.75 -1.25
C PHE A 263 13.76 -13.99 -1.47
N SER A 264 14.48 -12.99 -1.97
CA SER A 264 15.93 -13.08 -2.15
C SER A 264 16.67 -13.34 -0.83
N LEU A 265 16.21 -12.74 0.27
CA LEU A 265 16.80 -12.93 1.60
C LEU A 265 16.56 -14.34 2.16
N SER A 266 15.45 -14.99 1.80
CA SER A 266 15.11 -16.34 2.28
C SER A 266 15.71 -17.48 1.46
N ILE A 267 16.21 -17.22 0.23
CA ILE A 267 16.83 -18.24 -0.64
C ILE A 267 17.89 -19.09 0.09
N PRO A 268 18.86 -18.51 0.82
CA PRO A 268 19.87 -19.32 1.51
C PRO A 268 19.26 -20.28 2.53
N SER A 269 18.19 -19.88 3.22
CA SER A 269 17.48 -20.73 4.17
C SER A 269 16.69 -21.85 3.49
N PHE A 270 16.18 -21.63 2.27
CA PHE A 270 15.59 -22.72 1.48
C PHE A 270 16.64 -23.71 0.96
N VAL A 271 17.83 -23.25 0.56
CA VAL A 271 18.83 -24.10 -0.10
C VAL A 271 19.69 -24.88 0.90
N LEU A 272 20.06 -24.27 2.02
CA LEU A 272 21.06 -24.81 2.95
C LEU A 272 20.45 -25.61 4.11
N SER A 273 19.13 -25.78 4.13
CA SER A 273 18.43 -26.49 5.20
C SER A 273 18.43 -28.00 4.96
N ALA A 274 18.78 -28.76 5.99
CA ALA A 274 18.76 -30.21 5.95
C ALA A 274 18.52 -30.82 7.33
N VAL A 275 18.09 -32.09 7.34
CA VAL A 275 17.83 -32.84 8.57
C VAL A 275 19.09 -33.60 8.96
N LEU A 276 19.55 -33.40 10.19
CA LEU A 276 20.62 -34.17 10.80
C LEU A 276 20.04 -35.17 11.80
N ASN A 277 20.54 -36.39 11.74
CA ASN A 277 20.15 -37.45 12.67
C ASN A 277 21.29 -37.68 13.67
N PHE A 278 21.03 -37.42 14.96
CA PHE A 278 21.94 -37.66 16.07
C PHE A 278 21.39 -38.73 16.99
N LYS A 279 21.97 -39.93 16.95
CA LYS A 279 21.60 -41.11 17.79
C LYS A 279 20.09 -41.41 17.80
N ASP A 280 19.31 -40.72 18.63
CA ASP A 280 17.86 -40.89 18.82
C ASP A 280 17.02 -39.64 18.47
N GLU A 281 17.65 -38.56 18.02
CA GLU A 281 17.01 -37.27 17.72
C GLU A 281 17.33 -36.82 16.29
N SER A 282 16.30 -36.41 15.55
CA SER A 282 16.42 -35.71 14.26
C SER A 282 16.24 -34.22 14.47
N ILE A 283 17.07 -33.38 13.84
CA ILE A 283 16.96 -31.92 13.94
C ILE A 283 17.07 -31.30 12.56
N CYS A 284 16.20 -30.33 12.26
CA CYS A 284 16.27 -29.52 11.06
C CYS A 284 17.24 -28.35 11.29
N VAL A 285 18.35 -28.30 10.55
CA VAL A 285 19.40 -27.28 10.71
C VAL A 285 19.85 -26.70 9.37
N ILE A 286 20.58 -25.58 9.44
CA ILE A 286 21.22 -24.98 8.27
C ILE A 286 22.68 -25.49 8.20
N ILE A 287 22.98 -26.31 7.21
CA ILE A 287 24.28 -26.97 7.06
C ILE A 287 25.21 -26.07 6.24
N GLU A 288 25.87 -25.10 6.89
CA GLU A 288 27.00 -24.39 6.27
C GLU A 288 27.99 -23.86 7.32
N HIS A 289 29.18 -24.45 7.35
CA HIS A 289 30.21 -24.12 8.34
C HIS A 289 30.98 -22.85 7.98
N THR A 290 31.09 -22.50 6.69
CA THR A 290 31.98 -21.42 6.23
C THR A 290 31.28 -20.07 6.17
N PHE A 291 30.04 -20.04 5.68
CA PHE A 291 29.27 -18.80 5.47
C PHE A 291 28.06 -18.67 6.40
N GLY A 292 27.77 -19.68 7.22
CA GLY A 292 26.60 -19.66 8.10
C GLY A 292 26.61 -18.46 9.06
N ASP A 293 27.78 -17.98 9.49
CA ASP A 293 27.87 -16.82 10.41
C ASP A 293 27.52 -15.54 9.67
N THR A 294 28.11 -15.34 8.50
CA THR A 294 27.77 -14.21 7.63
C THR A 294 26.28 -14.18 7.30
N LEU A 295 25.68 -15.34 7.01
CA LEU A 295 24.26 -15.45 6.74
C LEU A 295 23.40 -15.05 7.95
N GLN A 296 23.72 -15.54 9.15
CA GLN A 296 22.99 -15.19 10.38
C GLN A 296 23.09 -13.70 10.70
N TRP A 297 24.27 -13.09 10.53
CA TRP A 297 24.44 -11.65 10.69
C TRP A 297 23.68 -10.83 9.65
N VAL A 298 23.70 -11.24 8.38
CA VAL A 298 22.91 -10.59 7.31
C VAL A 298 21.42 -10.67 7.63
N LEU A 299 20.91 -11.84 8.01
CA LEU A 299 19.52 -12.02 8.42
C LEU A 299 19.18 -11.13 9.62
N LEU A 300 20.07 -11.03 10.61
CA LEU A 300 19.85 -10.20 11.80
C LEU A 300 19.81 -8.71 11.45
N VAL A 301 20.65 -8.24 10.53
CA VAL A 301 20.61 -6.86 10.02
C VAL A 301 19.26 -6.56 9.38
N PHE A 302 18.77 -7.41 8.48
CA PHE A 302 17.55 -7.16 7.72
C PHE A 302 16.25 -7.54 8.44
N ARG A 303 16.31 -8.35 9.51
CA ARG A 303 15.16 -8.71 10.37
C ARG A 303 15.05 -7.83 11.62
N VAL A 304 16.17 -7.27 12.11
CA VAL A 304 16.20 -6.57 13.40
C VAL A 304 16.84 -5.19 13.27
N PHE A 305 18.14 -5.10 13.00
CA PHE A 305 18.87 -3.84 13.16
C PHE A 305 18.45 -2.73 12.20
N LEU A 306 18.06 -3.07 10.98
CA LEU A 306 17.60 -2.10 9.98
C LEU A 306 16.10 -1.78 10.15
N PRO A 307 15.18 -2.76 10.16
CA PRO A 307 13.75 -2.44 10.18
C PRO A 307 13.24 -1.98 11.55
N MET A 308 13.81 -2.40 12.68
CA MET A 308 13.29 -2.02 14.00
C MET A 308 13.45 -0.53 14.33
N PRO A 309 14.61 0.10 14.10
CA PRO A 309 14.74 1.55 14.27
C PRO A 309 13.85 2.33 13.31
N LEU A 310 13.70 1.86 12.06
CA LEU A 310 12.80 2.47 11.08
C LEU A 310 11.33 2.37 11.51
N LEU A 311 10.92 1.22 12.05
CA LEU A 311 9.58 1.01 12.58
C LEU A 311 9.34 1.95 13.77
N LEU A 312 10.26 2.01 14.73
CA LEU A 312 10.16 2.91 15.89
C LEU A 312 10.06 4.38 15.46
N LEU A 313 10.94 4.82 14.55
CA LEU A 313 10.92 6.17 13.99
C LEU A 313 9.58 6.47 13.31
N SER A 314 9.06 5.53 12.52
CA SER A 314 7.79 5.69 11.82
C SER A 314 6.60 5.80 12.80
N VAL A 315 6.61 5.03 13.89
CA VAL A 315 5.61 5.10 14.96
C VAL A 315 5.68 6.45 15.66
N VAL A 316 6.87 6.93 16.02
CA VAL A 316 7.05 8.26 16.65
C VAL A 316 6.49 9.36 15.73
N ILE A 317 6.79 9.31 14.43
CA ILE A 317 6.26 10.27 13.45
C ILE A 317 4.73 10.21 13.36
N LEU A 318 4.14 9.02 13.33
CA LEU A 318 2.68 8.83 13.29
C LEU A 318 2.01 9.36 14.56
N VAL A 319 2.59 9.12 15.75
CA VAL A 319 2.07 9.65 17.02
C VAL A 319 2.12 11.18 17.04
N ILE A 320 3.25 11.78 16.65
CA ILE A 320 3.38 13.25 16.56
C ILE A 320 2.31 13.83 15.63
N LYS A 321 2.07 13.19 14.48
CA LYS A 321 1.04 13.60 13.51
C LYS A 321 -0.37 13.48 14.09
N LEU A 322 -0.67 12.39 14.78
CA LEU A 322 -1.96 12.15 15.43
C LEU A 322 -2.24 13.21 16.52
N VAL A 323 -1.27 13.48 17.39
CA VAL A 323 -1.37 14.50 18.44
C VAL A 323 -1.57 15.88 17.83
N LYS A 324 -0.77 16.26 16.83
CA LYS A 324 -0.89 17.55 16.14
C LYS A 324 -2.28 17.73 15.53
N SER A 325 -2.88 16.67 15.01
CA SER A 325 -4.22 16.75 14.45
C SER A 325 -5.34 16.78 15.48
N SER A 326 -5.14 16.20 16.65
CA SER A 326 -6.10 16.29 17.75
C SER A 326 -6.21 17.74 18.24
N ILE A 327 -5.08 18.46 18.30
CA ILE A 327 -5.04 19.87 18.67
C ILE A 327 -5.79 20.73 17.65
N ARG A 328 -5.55 20.54 16.34
CA ARG A 328 -6.17 21.34 15.28
C ARG A 328 -7.69 21.18 15.18
N ASP A 329 -8.22 20.02 15.54
CA ASP A 329 -9.67 19.78 15.55
C ASP A 329 -10.38 20.47 16.73
N LYS A 330 -9.68 20.82 17.80
CA LYS A 330 -10.26 21.66 18.88
C LYS A 330 -10.50 23.10 18.43
N GLU A 331 -9.77 23.55 17.40
CA GLU A 331 -9.80 24.93 16.91
C GLU A 331 -10.69 25.10 15.66
N SER A 332 -11.10 24.02 14.98
CA SER A 332 -11.85 24.11 13.72
C SER A 332 -12.86 22.97 13.53
N SER A 333 -13.99 23.28 12.90
CA SER A 333 -14.98 22.32 12.40
C SER A 333 -14.30 21.31 11.46
N SER A 334 -14.16 20.05 11.89
CA SER A 334 -13.39 19.04 11.15
C SER A 334 -14.12 18.56 9.89
N SER A 335 -13.45 18.59 8.73
CA SER A 335 -13.99 17.99 7.51
C SER A 335 -13.93 16.45 7.55
N LYS A 336 -14.87 15.78 6.85
CA LYS A 336 -14.95 14.31 6.74
C LYS A 336 -13.61 13.66 6.32
N ALA A 337 -12.87 14.30 5.41
CA ALA A 337 -11.57 13.81 4.95
C ALA A 337 -10.48 13.80 6.05
N SER A 338 -10.54 14.71 7.03
CA SER A 338 -9.62 14.72 8.19
C SER A 338 -9.85 13.51 9.09
N PHE A 339 -11.12 13.11 9.25
CA PHE A 339 -11.50 11.96 10.06
C PHE A 339 -11.03 10.63 9.46
N ASP A 340 -11.18 10.46 8.15
CA ASP A 340 -10.75 9.23 7.44
C ASP A 340 -9.24 9.00 7.56
N ILE A 341 -8.45 10.06 7.44
CA ILE A 341 -6.99 9.97 7.56
C ILE A 341 -6.55 9.71 9.01
N LYS A 342 -7.23 10.29 10.00
CA LYS A 342 -6.98 9.97 11.42
C LYS A 342 -7.23 8.49 11.72
N ARG A 343 -8.33 7.93 11.21
CA ARG A 343 -8.63 6.51 11.33
C ARG A 343 -7.53 5.66 10.72
N LEU A 344 -7.05 6.05 9.54
CA LEU A 344 -5.94 5.36 8.88
C LEU A 344 -4.63 5.42 9.70
N VAL A 345 -4.31 6.57 10.32
CA VAL A 345 -3.17 6.71 11.24
C VAL A 345 -3.33 5.81 12.47
N ILE A 346 -4.51 5.78 13.09
CA ILE A 346 -4.81 4.92 14.25
C ILE A 346 -4.65 3.44 13.88
N PHE A 347 -5.18 3.03 12.71
CA PHE A 347 -5.02 1.67 12.20
C PHE A 347 -3.54 1.31 12.01
N SER A 348 -2.75 2.15 11.35
CA SER A 348 -1.31 1.94 11.14
C SER A 348 -0.53 1.83 12.46
N LEU A 349 -0.90 2.64 13.45
CA LEU A 349 -0.32 2.59 14.80
C LEU A 349 -0.69 1.29 15.52
N ALA A 350 -1.94 0.86 15.46
CA ALA A 350 -2.39 -0.40 16.05
C ALA A 350 -1.65 -1.61 15.45
N MET A 351 -1.47 -1.62 14.13
CA MET A 351 -0.71 -2.66 13.42
C MET A 351 0.76 -2.70 13.85
N SER A 352 1.40 -1.54 13.97
CA SER A 352 2.79 -1.42 14.40
C SER A 352 2.98 -1.83 15.86
N PHE A 353 2.05 -1.42 16.72
CA PHE A 353 2.07 -1.76 18.15
C PHE A 353 1.87 -3.26 18.38
N LEU A 354 0.95 -3.89 17.64
CA LEU A 354 0.75 -5.32 17.65
C LEU A 354 2.04 -6.08 17.28
N TYR A 355 2.75 -5.62 16.23
CA TYR A 355 4.05 -6.19 15.85
C TYR A 355 5.11 -6.01 16.94
N LEU A 356 5.21 -4.81 17.52
CA LEU A 356 6.18 -4.50 18.59
C LEU A 356 5.94 -5.33 19.86
N ILE A 357 4.70 -5.65 20.19
CA ILE A 357 4.39 -6.48 21.35
C ILE A 357 4.64 -7.96 21.03
N ALA A 358 4.05 -8.48 19.94
CA ALA A 358 4.00 -9.91 19.70
C ALA A 358 5.26 -10.46 19.03
N SER A 359 5.86 -9.71 18.10
CA SER A 359 6.89 -10.23 17.18
C SER A 359 8.29 -9.72 17.49
N PHE A 360 8.43 -8.53 18.09
CA PHE A 360 9.74 -7.99 18.46
C PHE A 360 10.47 -8.85 19.48
N GLN A 361 9.74 -9.35 20.48
CA GLN A 361 10.29 -10.18 21.55
C GLN A 361 11.02 -11.39 20.97
N ARG A 362 10.37 -12.14 20.06
CA ARG A 362 10.97 -13.29 19.35
C ARG A 362 12.24 -12.91 18.58
N ASN A 363 12.22 -11.80 17.85
CA ASN A 363 13.40 -11.33 17.11
C ASN A 363 14.56 -10.90 18.02
N MET A 364 14.26 -10.36 19.21
CA MET A 364 15.27 -10.04 20.21
C MET A 364 15.92 -11.29 20.80
N PHE A 365 15.15 -12.34 21.07
CA PHE A 365 15.73 -13.62 21.53
C PHE A 365 16.67 -14.22 20.48
N ASN A 366 16.31 -14.15 19.19
CA ASN A 366 17.19 -14.58 18.11
C ASN A 366 18.51 -13.78 18.10
N CYS A 367 18.44 -12.46 18.31
CA CYS A 367 19.61 -11.59 18.42
C CYS A 367 20.51 -11.97 19.60
N VAL A 368 19.92 -12.18 20.78
CA VAL A 368 20.65 -12.55 21.99
C VAL A 368 21.30 -13.93 21.85
N HIS A 369 20.60 -14.89 21.24
CA HIS A 369 21.15 -16.22 20.99
C HIS A 369 22.35 -16.16 20.03
N ILE A 370 22.23 -15.47 18.90
CA ILE A 370 23.35 -15.30 17.95
C ILE A 370 24.53 -14.59 18.62
N GLY A 371 24.26 -13.61 19.49
CA GLY A 371 25.27 -12.83 20.21
C GLY A 371 25.88 -13.52 21.44
N SER A 372 25.23 -14.54 22.02
CA SER A 372 25.71 -15.21 23.24
C SER A 372 26.58 -16.45 22.98
N HIS A 373 26.62 -16.94 21.75
CA HIS A 373 27.54 -18.00 21.36
C HIS A 373 28.97 -17.44 21.22
N ASP A 374 29.85 -17.77 22.19
CA ASP A 374 31.30 -17.62 22.02
C ASP A 374 31.76 -18.74 21.06
N PHE A 375 32.11 -18.37 19.83
CA PHE A 375 32.28 -19.25 18.65
C PHE A 375 33.48 -20.21 18.71
N ARG A 376 33.91 -20.65 19.91
CA ARG A 376 35.24 -21.21 20.09
C ARG A 376 35.37 -22.63 20.61
N ASN A 377 34.34 -23.35 21.11
CA ASN A 377 34.71 -24.61 21.82
C ASN A 377 33.73 -25.79 21.98
N SER A 378 32.59 -25.91 21.29
CA SER A 378 31.83 -27.17 21.36
C SER A 378 31.17 -27.67 20.07
N THR A 379 31.10 -28.99 19.89
CA THR A 379 30.57 -29.66 18.69
C THR A 379 29.08 -29.43 18.44
N ILE A 380 28.33 -28.98 19.44
CA ILE A 380 26.92 -28.53 19.32
C ILE A 380 26.86 -27.11 18.74
N GLU A 381 27.90 -26.28 18.93
CA GLU A 381 28.07 -24.96 18.27
C GLU A 381 28.36 -25.09 16.77
N LYS A 382 28.73 -26.29 16.29
CA LYS A 382 29.15 -26.53 14.91
C LYS A 382 27.99 -26.58 13.91
N PHE A 383 26.76 -26.83 14.39
CA PHE A 383 25.58 -27.04 13.54
C PHE A 383 24.55 -25.91 13.59
N LYS A 384 24.88 -24.76 14.20
CA LYS A 384 24.08 -23.50 14.18
C LYS A 384 22.58 -23.75 14.28
N LEU A 385 22.21 -24.41 15.37
CA LEU A 385 20.82 -24.69 15.70
C LEU A 385 20.02 -23.39 15.74
N PRO A 386 18.73 -23.40 15.33
CA PRO A 386 17.86 -22.27 15.55
C PRO A 386 17.86 -21.88 17.05
N PRO A 387 17.66 -20.59 17.38
CA PRO A 387 17.60 -20.09 18.76
C PRO A 387 16.60 -20.82 19.67
N LEU A 388 15.63 -21.49 19.05
CA LEU A 388 14.59 -22.30 19.67
C LEU A 388 15.09 -23.64 20.26
N TYR A 389 16.34 -24.03 19.97
CA TYR A 389 16.99 -25.24 20.47
C TYR A 389 18.13 -24.95 21.47
N ASN A 390 18.14 -23.74 22.04
CA ASN A 390 19.16 -23.35 23.00
C ASN A 390 18.95 -24.02 24.37
N SER A 391 19.94 -24.76 24.86
CA SER A 391 19.92 -25.45 26.16
C SER A 391 19.79 -24.50 27.36
N ASN A 392 20.05 -23.21 27.18
CA ASN A 392 20.03 -22.22 28.25
C ASN A 392 18.63 -21.64 28.55
N LEU A 393 17.62 -21.91 27.73
CA LEU A 393 16.25 -21.41 27.92
C LEU A 393 15.27 -22.57 28.06
N ASN A 394 14.30 -22.39 28.95
CA ASN A 394 13.28 -23.40 29.20
C ASN A 394 12.34 -23.54 27.98
N THR A 395 12.14 -24.77 27.48
CA THR A 395 11.30 -25.08 26.32
C THR A 395 9.91 -24.45 26.41
N ILE A 396 9.33 -24.39 27.61
CA ILE A 396 8.01 -23.79 27.87
C ILE A 396 7.97 -22.30 27.48
N PHE A 397 9.05 -21.57 27.77
CA PHE A 397 9.14 -20.15 27.46
C PHE A 397 9.21 -19.90 25.96
N ILE A 398 9.95 -20.75 25.24
CA ILE A 398 10.11 -20.68 23.78
C ILE A 398 8.78 -20.96 23.08
N VAL A 399 8.04 -21.98 23.52
CA VAL A 399 6.71 -22.30 22.99
C VAL A 399 5.74 -21.14 23.24
N SER A 400 5.71 -20.61 24.46
CA SER A 400 4.83 -19.49 24.82
C SER A 400 5.06 -18.27 23.92
N LEU A 401 6.33 -17.91 23.69
CA LEU A 401 6.68 -16.78 22.84
C LEU A 401 6.30 -17.01 21.37
N SER A 402 6.47 -18.23 20.88
CA SER A 402 6.11 -18.60 19.50
C SER A 402 4.60 -18.56 19.31
N MET A 403 3.84 -19.08 20.27
CA MET A 403 2.37 -18.98 20.30
C MET A 403 1.91 -17.52 20.30
N PHE A 404 2.55 -16.67 21.12
CA PHE A 404 2.21 -15.26 21.19
C PHE A 404 2.46 -14.54 19.86
N HIS A 405 3.61 -14.78 19.22
CA HIS A 405 3.92 -14.25 17.89
C HIS A 405 2.87 -14.64 16.85
N TYR A 406 2.50 -15.92 16.77
CA TYR A 406 1.56 -16.39 15.76
C TYR A 406 0.11 -16.04 16.04
N SER A 407 -0.30 -15.89 17.31
CA SER A 407 -1.63 -15.39 17.65
C SER A 407 -1.90 -13.97 17.13
N SER A 408 -0.84 -13.17 16.93
CA SER A 408 -0.94 -11.84 16.32
C SER A 408 -1.53 -11.84 14.91
N CYS A 409 -1.47 -12.96 14.17
CA CYS A 409 -2.05 -13.06 12.82
C CYS A 409 -3.57 -12.90 12.86
N ILE A 410 -4.22 -13.53 13.85
CA ILE A 410 -5.67 -13.44 14.02
C ILE A 410 -6.04 -12.00 14.41
N THR A 411 -5.31 -11.41 15.35
CA THR A 411 -5.55 -10.02 15.76
C THR A 411 -5.36 -9.04 14.60
N ARG A 412 -4.36 -9.27 13.74
CA ARG A 412 -4.10 -8.46 12.55
C ARG A 412 -5.23 -8.58 11.52
N ALA A 413 -5.72 -9.79 11.26
CA ALA A 413 -6.86 -10.00 10.38
C ALA A 413 -8.13 -9.30 10.89
N LEU A 414 -8.38 -9.37 12.21
CA LEU A 414 -9.49 -8.66 12.85
C LEU A 414 -9.37 -7.14 12.72
N LEU A 415 -8.16 -6.58 12.95
CA LEU A 415 -7.91 -5.15 12.76
C LEU A 415 -8.21 -4.70 11.32
N CYS A 416 -7.82 -5.50 10.33
CA CYS A 416 -8.11 -5.23 8.92
C CYS A 416 -9.62 -5.26 8.64
N PHE A 417 -10.34 -6.24 9.20
CA PHE A 417 -11.78 -6.36 9.05
C PHE A 417 -12.53 -5.15 9.64
N PHE A 418 -12.20 -4.76 10.88
CA PHE A 418 -12.83 -3.62 11.54
C PHE A 418 -12.55 -2.30 10.80
N TYR A 419 -11.36 -2.12 10.25
CA TYR A 419 -11.05 -0.95 9.43
C TYR A 419 -11.91 -0.89 8.16
N CYS A 420 -12.05 -2.01 7.45
CA CYS A 420 -12.89 -2.07 6.23
C CYS A 420 -14.36 -1.80 6.52
N GLN A 421 -14.95 -2.45 7.54
CA GLN A 421 -16.36 -2.24 7.91
C GLN A 421 -16.62 -0.79 8.32
N SER A 422 -15.66 -0.21 9.03
CA SER A 422 -15.70 1.18 9.46
C SER A 422 -15.59 2.18 8.29
N SER A 423 -15.13 1.77 7.11
CA SER A 423 -15.01 2.62 5.92
C SER A 423 -16.30 2.63 5.07
N GLU A 424 -17.22 1.69 5.28
CA GLU A 424 -18.48 1.57 4.54
C GLU A 424 -19.62 2.38 5.17
N ASN A 425 -19.54 2.65 6.49
CA ASN A 425 -20.45 3.52 7.26
C ASN A 425 -19.91 4.94 7.35
#